data_AF-A0A9J9FWN4-F1
#
_entry.id   AF-A0A9J9FWN4-F1
#
_cell.length_a   1.000
_cell.length_b   1.000
_cell.length_c   1.000
_cell.angle_alpha   90.00
_cell.angle_beta   90.00
_cell.angle_gamma   90.00
#
_symmetry.space_group_name_H-M   'P 1'
#
loop_
_entity.id
_entity.type
_entity.pdbx_description
1 polymer ?
#
loop_
_entity_poly.entity_id
_entity_poly.type
_entity_poly.pdbx_seq_one_letter_code
_entity_poly.pdbx_strand_id
1 'polypeptide(L)'
;MYPYVFALHLLAATVWTGGHLVLAFTVLPRALRQRSPQALLDFEQGYEHVGMPALLIQVATGLWMALQLVPDWGQWFSPDAPLERAVSLKLALLAATLLVAAHARLRVIPTLSARTLPLMAWHVAAVTLLSVGFVLTGIAFRYGGLGM
;
A
#
# COMPACT_ATOMS: atom_id res chain seq x y z
N MET A 1 7.40 -23.18 -7.69
CA MET A 1 7.66 -21.73 -7.86
C MET A 1 6.59 -20.88 -7.18
N TYR A 2 5.30 -21.05 -7.53
CA TYR A 2 4.21 -20.22 -7.01
C TYR A 2 4.16 -20.06 -5.46
N PRO A 3 4.28 -21.12 -4.62
CA PRO A 3 4.21 -20.96 -3.17
C PRO A 3 5.30 -20.07 -2.57
N TYR A 4 6.51 -20.12 -3.14
CA TYR A 4 7.64 -19.27 -2.71
C TYR A 4 7.43 -17.81 -3.11
N VAL A 5 6.92 -17.56 -4.32
CA VAL A 5 6.57 -16.21 -4.77
C VAL A 5 5.44 -15.64 -3.93
N PHE A 6 4.42 -16.44 -3.61
CA PHE A 6 3.34 -16.05 -2.73
C PHE A 6 3.83 -15.74 -1.31
N ALA A 7 4.72 -16.56 -0.74
CA ALA A 7 5.31 -16.29 0.57
C ALA A 7 6.12 -14.98 0.58
N LEU A 8 6.93 -14.75 -0.46
CA LEU A 8 7.67 -13.50 -0.62
C LEU A 8 6.75 -12.28 -0.76
N HIS A 9 5.68 -12.41 -1.54
CA HIS A 9 4.65 -11.38 -1.68
C HIS A 9 4.01 -11.04 -0.34
N LEU A 10 3.66 -12.06 0.45
CA LEU A 10 3.03 -11.87 1.75
C LEU A 10 3.98 -11.21 2.75
N LEU A 11 5.24 -11.63 2.82
CA LEU A 11 6.25 -10.98 3.64
C LEU A 11 6.39 -9.49 3.29
N ALA A 12 6.52 -9.18 2.01
CA ALA A 12 6.56 -7.81 1.52
C ALA A 12 5.30 -7.01 1.90
N ALA A 13 4.11 -7.61 1.78
CA ALA A 13 2.84 -6.99 2.18
C ALA A 13 2.71 -6.75 3.68
N THR A 14 3.24 -7.64 4.51
CA THR A 14 3.28 -7.44 5.96
C THR A 14 4.22 -6.31 6.37
N VAL A 15 5.36 -6.16 5.69
CA VAL A 15 6.28 -5.04 5.91
C VAL A 15 5.60 -3.72 5.53
N TRP A 16 5.03 -3.64 4.32
CA TRP A 16 4.38 -2.43 3.83
C TRP A 16 3.20 -2.00 4.70
N THR A 17 2.25 -2.91 4.91
CA THR A 17 1.04 -2.61 5.68
C THR A 17 1.37 -2.36 7.15
N GLY A 18 2.26 -3.18 7.74
CA GLY A 18 2.71 -3.03 9.11
C GLY A 18 3.39 -1.69 9.38
N GLY A 19 4.29 -1.27 8.48
CA GLY A 19 4.94 0.03 8.57
C GLY A 19 3.96 1.20 8.55
N HIS A 20 2.96 1.16 7.65
CA HIS A 20 1.92 2.18 7.59
C HIS A 20 1.00 2.18 8.82
N LEU A 21 0.65 1.02 9.36
CA LEU A 21 -0.10 0.92 10.62
C LEU A 21 0.69 1.52 11.79
N VAL A 22 1.99 1.18 11.92
CA VAL A 22 2.87 1.78 12.94
C VAL A 22 2.94 3.30 12.75
N LEU A 23 3.16 3.78 11.53
CA LEU A 23 3.19 5.20 11.22
C LEU A 23 1.88 5.91 11.62
N ALA A 24 0.74 5.37 11.23
CA ALA A 24 -0.57 5.97 11.48
C ALA A 24 -1.00 5.95 12.95
N PHE A 25 -0.72 4.86 13.68
CA PHE A 25 -1.23 4.67 15.04
C PHE A 25 -0.24 5.06 16.14
N THR A 26 1.06 5.14 15.84
CA THR A 26 2.09 5.43 16.86
C THR A 26 2.84 6.72 16.60
N VAL A 27 3.36 6.90 15.38
CA VAL A 27 4.24 8.04 15.05
C VAL A 27 3.44 9.30 14.76
N LEU A 28 2.40 9.20 13.91
CA LEU A 28 1.58 10.32 13.50
C LEU A 28 0.86 11.01 14.66
N PRO A 29 0.23 10.30 15.62
CA PRO A 29 -0.41 10.96 16.76
C PRO A 29 0.60 11.72 17.63
N ARG A 30 1.82 11.19 17.78
CA ARG A 30 2.92 11.87 18.48
C ARG A 30 3.35 13.14 17.74
N ALA A 31 3.58 13.04 16.44
CA ALA A 31 3.96 14.16 15.59
C ALA A 31 2.93 15.29 15.64
N LEU A 32 1.63 14.95 15.57
CA LEU A 32 0.54 15.93 15.64
C LEU A 32 0.45 16.62 17.00
N ARG A 33 0.54 15.88 18.11
CA ARG A 33 0.52 16.45 19.47
C ARG A 33 1.69 17.40 19.71
N GLN A 34 2.87 17.03 19.22
CA GLN A 34 4.10 17.81 19.37
C GLN A 34 4.22 18.90 18.31
N ARG A 35 3.33 18.95 17.31
CA ARG A 35 3.42 19.79 16.11
C ARG A 35 4.81 19.71 15.45
N SER A 36 5.44 18.54 15.52
CA SER A 36 6.81 18.32 15.09
C SER A 36 6.82 17.35 13.90
N PRO A 37 7.09 17.86 12.67
CA PRO A 37 7.25 16.99 11.51
C PRO A 37 8.47 16.07 11.59
N GLN A 38 9.45 16.41 12.43
CA GLN A 38 10.69 15.64 12.58
C GLN A 38 10.40 14.18 12.93
N ALA A 39 9.41 13.93 13.81
CA ALA A 39 9.03 12.57 14.18
C ALA A 39 8.56 11.72 12.98
N LEU A 40 7.93 12.32 11.96
CA LEU A 40 7.55 11.63 10.73
C LEU A 40 8.76 11.41 9.82
N LEU A 41 9.62 12.43 9.68
CA LEU A 41 10.83 12.35 8.85
C LEU A 41 11.83 11.31 9.37
N ASP A 42 12.02 11.25 10.69
CA ASP A 42 12.90 10.26 11.33
C ASP A 42 12.41 8.83 11.06
N PHE A 43 11.09 8.62 11.16
CA PHE A 43 10.49 7.33 10.81
C PHE A 43 10.65 7.02 9.32
N GLU A 44 10.33 7.98 8.43
CA GLU A 44 10.42 7.81 6.98
C GLU A 44 11.85 7.44 6.57
N GLN A 45 12.86 8.15 7.07
CA GLN A 45 14.26 7.91 6.75
C GLN A 45 14.71 6.50 7.15
N GLY A 46 14.31 6.00 8.33
CA GLY A 46 14.62 4.63 8.75
C GLY A 46 13.82 3.59 7.96
N TYR A 47 12.53 3.83 7.80
CA TYR A 47 11.60 2.88 7.20
C TYR A 47 11.77 2.74 5.69
N GLU A 48 12.07 3.81 4.95
CA GLU A 48 12.09 3.79 3.47
C GLU A 48 13.06 2.73 2.90
N HIS A 49 14.15 2.47 3.62
CA HIS A 49 15.18 1.48 3.27
C HIS A 49 14.63 0.04 3.23
N VAL A 50 13.53 -0.22 3.93
CA VAL A 50 12.87 -1.54 3.98
C VAL A 50 11.50 -1.48 3.29
N GLY A 51 10.76 -0.39 3.48
CA GLY A 51 9.43 -0.17 2.93
C GLY A 51 9.42 -0.06 1.40
N MET A 52 10.34 0.70 0.79
CA MET A 52 10.38 0.84 -0.67
C MET A 52 10.76 -0.46 -1.37
N PRO A 53 11.79 -1.22 -0.94
CA PRO A 53 12.05 -2.56 -1.47
C PRO A 53 10.87 -3.51 -1.27
N ALA A 54 10.20 -3.49 -0.11
CA ALA A 54 9.02 -4.31 0.13
C ALA A 54 7.89 -3.97 -0.86
N LEU A 55 7.59 -2.69 -1.10
CA LEU A 55 6.59 -2.29 -2.10
C LEU A 55 6.96 -2.83 -3.49
N LEU A 56 8.21 -2.67 -3.91
CA LEU A 56 8.68 -3.16 -5.21
C LEU A 56 8.50 -4.67 -5.34
N ILE A 57 8.93 -5.43 -4.33
CA ILE A 57 8.79 -6.89 -4.28
C ILE A 57 7.31 -7.26 -4.34
N GLN A 58 6.45 -6.62 -3.54
CA GLN A 58 5.02 -6.87 -3.52
C GLN A 58 4.38 -6.63 -4.89
N VAL A 59 4.73 -5.53 -5.57
CA VAL A 59 4.21 -5.19 -6.90
C VAL A 59 4.67 -6.22 -7.93
N ALA A 60 5.97 -6.51 -7.99
CA ALA A 60 6.52 -7.45 -8.98
C ALA A 60 5.93 -8.86 -8.80
N THR A 61 5.90 -9.36 -7.57
CA THR A 61 5.32 -10.68 -7.26
C THR A 61 3.79 -10.70 -7.46
N GLY A 62 3.09 -9.60 -7.15
CA GLY A 62 1.66 -9.47 -7.35
C GLY A 62 1.26 -9.49 -8.83
N LEU A 63 1.97 -8.74 -9.67
CA LEU A 63 1.77 -8.73 -11.12
C LEU A 63 2.10 -10.09 -11.73
N TRP A 64 3.18 -10.73 -11.30
CA TRP A 64 3.51 -12.08 -11.74
C TRP A 64 2.40 -13.07 -11.40
N MET A 65 1.89 -13.06 -10.16
CA MET A 65 0.78 -13.94 -9.76
C MET A 65 -0.52 -13.62 -10.52
N ALA A 66 -0.79 -12.34 -10.81
CA ALA A 66 -1.93 -11.94 -11.63
C ALA A 66 -1.83 -12.52 -13.04
N LEU A 67 -0.66 -12.50 -13.67
CA LEU A 67 -0.43 -13.10 -15.01
C LEU A 67 -0.60 -14.62 -15.01
N GLN A 68 -0.27 -15.29 -13.90
CA GLN A 68 -0.48 -16.75 -13.78
C GLN A 68 -1.95 -17.12 -13.58
N LEU A 69 -2.73 -16.27 -12.90
CA LEU A 69 -4.12 -16.53 -12.54
C LEU A 69 -5.12 -16.01 -13.59
N VAL A 70 -4.81 -14.86 -14.20
CA VAL A 70 -5.60 -14.17 -15.21
C VAL A 70 -4.66 -13.79 -16.37
N PRO A 71 -4.34 -14.73 -17.29
CA PRO A 71 -3.34 -14.50 -18.33
C PRO A 71 -3.75 -13.51 -19.42
N ASP A 72 -5.06 -13.27 -19.60
CA ASP A 72 -5.58 -12.23 -20.49
C ASP A 72 -5.67 -10.91 -19.74
N TRP A 73 -4.83 -9.94 -20.13
CA TRP A 73 -4.70 -8.66 -19.41
C TRP A 73 -5.88 -7.74 -19.72
N GLY A 74 -6.65 -8.02 -20.79
CA GLY A 74 -7.90 -7.33 -21.08
C GLY A 74 -8.90 -7.48 -19.94
N GLN A 75 -8.95 -8.68 -19.33
CA GLN A 75 -9.81 -8.99 -18.19
C GLN A 75 -9.42 -8.24 -16.91
N TRP A 76 -8.21 -7.67 -16.84
CA TRP A 76 -7.80 -6.85 -15.70
C TRP A 76 -8.53 -5.50 -15.69
N PHE A 77 -9.02 -5.05 -16.85
CA PHE A 77 -9.73 -3.77 -17.02
C PHE A 77 -11.21 -3.95 -17.40
N SER A 78 -11.61 -5.15 -17.81
CA SER A 78 -13.01 -5.53 -18.06
C SER A 78 -13.31 -6.88 -17.39
N PRO A 79 -13.36 -6.94 -16.05
CA PRO A 79 -13.44 -8.20 -15.31
C PRO A 79 -14.86 -8.79 -15.28
N ASP A 80 -15.01 -10.04 -15.73
CA ASP A 80 -16.29 -10.76 -15.73
C ASP A 80 -16.38 -11.76 -14.58
N ALA A 81 -15.25 -12.35 -14.15
CA ALA A 81 -15.18 -13.33 -13.08
C ALA A 81 -14.72 -12.74 -11.72
N PRO A 82 -15.06 -13.37 -10.57
CA PRO A 82 -14.63 -12.90 -9.25
C PRO A 82 -13.12 -12.76 -9.09
N LEU A 83 -12.35 -13.66 -9.73
CA LEU A 83 -10.89 -13.65 -9.73
C LEU A 83 -10.33 -12.39 -10.40
N GLU A 84 -10.88 -12.06 -11.58
CA GLU A 84 -10.51 -10.90 -12.38
C GLU A 84 -10.85 -9.62 -11.65
N ARG A 85 -12.05 -9.52 -11.06
CA ARG A 85 -12.48 -8.36 -10.26
C ARG A 85 -11.53 -8.06 -9.10
N ALA A 86 -11.01 -9.11 -8.46
CA ALA A 86 -10.07 -8.94 -7.36
C ALA A 86 -8.67 -8.51 -7.86
N VAL A 87 -8.23 -8.97 -9.04
CA VAL A 87 -7.03 -8.43 -9.70
C VAL A 87 -7.23 -6.95 -10.04
N SER A 88 -8.34 -6.59 -10.69
CA SER A 88 -8.69 -5.21 -11.01
C SER A 88 -8.71 -4.30 -9.78
N LEU A 89 -9.32 -4.76 -8.68
CA LEU A 89 -9.36 -3.99 -7.43
C LEU A 89 -7.97 -3.77 -6.85
N LYS A 90 -7.11 -4.80 -6.84
CA LYS A 90 -5.71 -4.64 -6.37
C LYS A 90 -4.93 -3.66 -7.25
N LEU A 91 -5.13 -3.68 -8.56
CA LEU A 91 -4.50 -2.72 -9.47
C LEU A 91 -5.01 -1.30 -9.24
N ALA A 92 -6.31 -1.12 -9.00
CA ALA A 92 -6.89 0.17 -8.63
C ALA A 92 -6.33 0.69 -7.30
N LEU A 93 -6.22 -0.18 -6.28
CA LEU A 93 -5.59 0.15 -5.00
C LEU A 93 -4.11 0.54 -5.17
N LEU A 94 -3.38 -0.14 -6.07
CA LEU A 94 -2.00 0.17 -6.39
C LEU A 94 -1.88 1.54 -7.04
N ALA A 95 -2.70 1.80 -8.07
CA ALA A 95 -2.73 3.09 -8.74
C ALA A 95 -3.05 4.23 -7.75
N ALA A 96 -4.08 4.06 -6.92
CA ALA A 96 -4.42 5.03 -5.88
C ALA A 96 -3.27 5.26 -4.89
N THR A 97 -2.59 4.19 -4.45
CA THR A 97 -1.44 4.28 -3.54
C THR A 97 -0.30 5.08 -4.18
N LEU A 98 0.03 4.81 -5.45
CA LEU A 98 1.07 5.53 -6.17
C LEU A 98 0.72 7.00 -6.38
N LEU A 99 -0.55 7.32 -6.69
CA LEU A 99 -1.01 8.71 -6.83
C LEU A 99 -0.88 9.50 -5.52
N VAL A 100 -1.34 8.92 -4.41
CA VAL A 100 -1.23 9.54 -3.08
C VAL A 100 0.23 9.69 -2.67
N ALA A 101 1.06 8.65 -2.88
CA ALA A 101 2.49 8.70 -2.57
C ALA A 101 3.25 9.72 -3.42
N ALA A 102 2.96 9.80 -4.72
CA ALA A 102 3.55 10.79 -5.62
C ALA A 102 3.17 12.22 -5.21
N HIS A 103 1.90 12.45 -4.87
CA HIS A 103 1.47 13.76 -4.38
C HIS A 103 2.14 14.12 -3.04
N ALA A 104 2.23 13.17 -2.11
CA ALA A 104 2.94 13.36 -0.84
C ALA A 104 4.40 13.75 -1.10
N ARG A 105 5.13 12.97 -1.90
CA ARG A 105 6.56 13.16 -2.18
C ARG A 105 6.87 14.44 -2.94
N LEU A 106 6.07 14.78 -3.94
CA LEU A 106 6.36 15.90 -4.86
C LEU A 106 5.80 17.24 -4.38
N ARG A 107 4.76 17.25 -3.53
CA ARG A 107 4.06 18.48 -3.12
C ARG A 107 4.07 18.70 -1.62
N VAL A 108 3.83 17.66 -0.82
CA VAL A 108 3.63 17.79 0.63
C VAL A 108 4.95 17.77 1.39
N ILE A 109 5.82 16.78 1.15
CA ILE A 109 7.11 16.63 1.83
C ILE A 109 8.00 17.88 1.64
N PRO A 110 8.15 18.47 0.43
CA PRO A 110 8.99 19.66 0.25
C PRO A 110 8.53 20.89 1.03
N THR A 111 7.25 20.94 1.42
CA THR A 111 6.65 22.05 2.17
C THR A 111 6.28 21.64 3.60
N LEU A 112 6.78 20.51 4.07
CA LEU A 112 6.40 19.93 5.35
C LEU A 112 6.90 20.80 6.51
N SER A 113 5.96 21.22 7.34
CA SER A 113 6.15 22.09 8.50
C SER A 113 5.06 21.80 9.51
N ALA A 114 5.15 22.38 10.71
CA ALA A 114 4.09 22.29 11.71
C ALA A 114 2.70 22.71 11.16
N ARG A 115 2.66 23.66 10.22
CA ARG A 115 1.44 24.17 9.60
C ARG A 115 0.85 23.20 8.56
N THR A 116 1.68 22.52 7.78
CA THR A 116 1.26 21.59 6.73
C THR A 116 1.17 20.14 7.22
N LEU A 117 1.54 19.87 8.47
CA LEU A 117 1.48 18.56 9.10
C LEU A 117 0.08 17.89 9.04
N PRO A 118 -1.06 18.60 9.21
CA PRO A 118 -2.37 17.97 9.04
C PRO A 118 -2.63 17.47 7.60
N LEU A 119 -2.06 18.11 6.58
CA LEU A 119 -2.13 17.63 5.20
C LEU A 119 -1.36 16.32 5.04
N MET A 120 -0.17 16.21 5.64
CA MET A 120 0.59 14.96 5.66
C MET A 120 -0.15 13.85 6.42
N ALA A 121 -0.86 14.19 7.51
CA ALA A 121 -1.69 13.25 8.25
C ALA A 121 -2.77 12.59 7.37
N TRP A 122 -3.42 13.37 6.50
CA TRP A 122 -4.38 12.83 5.52
C TRP A 122 -3.74 11.86 4.53
N HIS A 123 -2.52 12.13 4.07
CA HIS A 123 -1.80 11.23 3.17
C HIS A 123 -1.42 9.92 3.87
N VAL A 124 -0.91 10.00 5.10
CA VAL A 124 -0.61 8.81 5.92
C VAL A 124 -1.87 7.98 6.13
N ALA A 125 -2.99 8.60 6.51
CA ALA A 125 -4.26 7.90 6.68
C ALA A 125 -4.74 7.25 5.38
N ALA A 126 -4.69 7.97 4.26
CA ALA A 126 -5.08 7.46 2.95
C ALA A 126 -4.25 6.24 2.53
N VAL A 127 -2.91 6.32 2.58
CA VAL A 127 -2.04 5.19 2.23
C VAL A 127 -2.25 4.00 3.18
N THR A 128 -2.50 4.26 4.47
CA THR A 128 -2.78 3.20 5.44
C THR A 128 -4.08 2.48 5.13
N LEU A 129 -5.16 3.22 4.82
CA LEU A 129 -6.43 2.64 4.43
C LEU A 129 -6.32 1.82 3.13
N LEU A 130 -5.58 2.33 2.14
CA LEU A 130 -5.31 1.60 0.89
C LEU A 130 -4.52 0.32 1.15
N SER A 131 -3.51 0.37 2.03
CA SER A 131 -2.69 -0.78 2.42
C SER A 131 -3.53 -1.86 3.13
N VAL A 132 -4.43 -1.45 4.04
CA VAL A 132 -5.41 -2.37 4.64
C VAL A 132 -6.36 -2.93 3.58
N GLY A 133 -6.79 -2.12 2.62
CA GLY A 133 -7.60 -2.55 1.47
C GLY A 133 -6.94 -3.68 0.68
N PHE A 134 -5.63 -3.64 0.46
CA PHE A 134 -4.89 -4.75 -0.16
C PHE A 134 -5.00 -6.04 0.64
N VAL A 135 -4.82 -5.97 1.96
CA VAL A 135 -4.92 -7.12 2.86
C VAL A 135 -6.32 -7.70 2.83
N LEU A 136 -7.36 -6.87 2.98
CA LEU A 136 -8.75 -7.31 2.94
C LEU A 136 -9.12 -7.95 1.60
N THR A 137 -8.66 -7.37 0.49
CA THR A 137 -8.83 -7.95 -0.85
C THR A 137 -8.11 -9.29 -0.97
N GLY A 138 -6.91 -9.42 -0.38
CA GLY A 138 -6.18 -10.69 -0.31
C GLY A 138 -6.88 -11.77 0.51
N ILE A 139 -7.50 -11.40 1.64
CA ILE A 139 -8.30 -12.31 2.47
C ILE A 139 -9.52 -12.79 1.68
N ALA A 140 -10.27 -11.88 1.05
CA ALA A 140 -11.42 -12.23 0.23
C ALA A 140 -11.02 -13.23 -0.87
N PHE A 141 -9.86 -13.03 -1.51
CA PHE A 141 -9.30 -13.95 -2.50
C PHE A 141 -9.11 -15.38 -1.97
N ARG A 142 -8.67 -15.54 -0.71
CA ARG A 142 -8.41 -16.84 -0.09
C ARG A 142 -9.69 -17.60 0.25
N TYR A 143 -10.78 -16.90 0.56
CA TYR A 143 -12.03 -17.49 1.05
C TYR A 143 -13.15 -17.57 0.01
N GLY A 144 -12.92 -17.22 -1.26
CA GLY A 144 -13.91 -17.40 -2.34
C GLY A 144 -14.28 -16.15 -3.14
N GLY A 145 -13.62 -15.01 -2.91
CA GLY A 145 -13.74 -13.78 -3.70
C GLY A 145 -14.57 -12.68 -3.02
N LEU A 146 -14.47 -11.46 -3.56
CA LEU A 146 -15.39 -10.37 -3.27
C LEU A 146 -16.70 -10.64 -4.03
N GLY A 147 -17.56 -11.47 -3.46
CA GLY A 147 -18.85 -11.85 -4.07
C GLY A 147 -19.09 -13.35 -4.13
N MET A 148 -19.06 -14.02 -2.97
CA MET A 148 -20.17 -14.94 -2.70
C MET A 148 -21.47 -14.14 -2.68
#